data_AF-A0A0C2GI59-F1
#
_entry.id   AF-A0A0C2GI59-F1
#
_cell.length_a   1.000
_cell.length_b   1.000
_cell.length_c   1.000
_cell.angle_alpha   90.00
_cell.angle_beta   90.00
_cell.angle_gamma   90.00
#
_symmetry.space_group_name_H-M   'P 1'
#
loop_
_entity.id
_entity.type
_entity.pdbx_description
1 polymer ?
#
loop_
_entity_poly.entity_id
_entity_poly.type
_entity_poly.pdbx_seq_one_letter_code
_entity_poly.pdbx_strand_id
1 'polypeptide(L)'
;MLKASASFMGRKTTVSCKVDTAHTDIIVKSNGYIVPIAELAGHSGPVWQLSWAHPDFGGLLASAGYDRRVIVWSDATGRWQKSHEWMGHEASVNSVSFAPHELGLILATASADCSIGILEFNAQSAQWVESKILKAHEQVRLFTFPITLW
;
A
#
# COMPACT_ATOMS: atom_id res chain seq x y z
N MET A 1 15.31 -11.65 -6.53
CA MET A 1 15.36 -10.27 -6.00
C MET A 1 14.08 -9.57 -6.48
N LEU A 2 12.98 -9.68 -5.71
CA LEU A 2 11.73 -9.00 -6.04
C LEU A 2 11.92 -7.52 -5.68
N LYS A 3 11.74 -6.63 -6.66
CA LYS A 3 11.88 -5.18 -6.48
C LYS A 3 10.51 -4.56 -6.67
N ALA A 4 9.84 -4.21 -5.58
CA ALA A 4 8.75 -3.24 -5.64
C ALA A 4 9.39 -1.87 -5.96
N SER A 5 8.96 -1.24 -7.05
CA SER A 5 9.45 0.06 -7.47
C SER A 5 8.27 0.96 -7.79
N ALA A 6 8.24 2.13 -7.17
CA ALA A 6 7.22 3.15 -7.42
C ALA A 6 7.92 4.50 -7.67
N SER A 7 7.47 5.21 -8.69
CA SER A 7 7.98 6.53 -9.08
C SER A 7 6.91 7.60 -8.88
N PHE A 8 7.34 8.75 -8.35
CA PHE A 8 6.49 9.92 -8.12
C PHE A 8 6.68 10.93 -9.26
N MET A 9 5.60 11.34 -9.94
CA MET A 9 5.66 12.31 -11.04
C MET A 9 5.64 13.75 -10.49
N GLY A 10 6.82 14.32 -10.28
CA GLY A 10 7.00 15.73 -9.88
C GLY A 10 8.33 15.97 -9.14
N ARG A 11 8.69 15.02 -8.27
CA ARG A 11 10.06 14.79 -7.77
C ARG A 11 10.39 13.39 -8.20
N LYS A 12 11.41 13.17 -9.03
CA LYS A 12 11.79 11.82 -9.51
C LYS A 12 12.37 11.00 -8.34
N THR A 13 11.52 10.62 -7.41
CA THR A 13 11.83 9.84 -6.23
C THR A 13 11.51 8.39 -6.56
N THR A 14 12.54 7.56 -6.58
CA THR A 14 12.40 6.12 -6.84
C THR A 14 12.48 5.42 -5.50
N VAL A 15 11.50 4.57 -5.22
CA VAL A 15 11.54 3.72 -4.02
C VAL A 15 11.92 2.32 -4.43
N SER A 16 12.81 1.67 -3.68
CA SER A 16 13.17 0.28 -3.87
C SER A 16 13.11 -0.46 -2.53
N CYS A 17 12.45 -1.62 -2.48
CA CYS A 17 12.58 -2.50 -1.33
C CYS A 17 13.84 -3.36 -1.45
N LYS A 18 14.56 -3.52 -0.34
CA LYS A 18 15.63 -4.50 -0.16
C LYS A 18 15.21 -5.42 0.97
N VAL A 19 15.23 -6.72 0.69
CA VAL A 19 14.98 -7.75 1.70
C VAL A 19 16.32 -8.12 2.31
N ASP A 20 16.54 -7.77 3.58
CA ASP A 20 17.61 -8.35 4.38
C ASP A 20 17.02 -9.46 5.27
N THR A 21 17.85 -10.36 5.77
CA THR A 21 17.49 -11.67 6.34
C THR A 21 16.53 -11.66 7.54
N ALA A 22 16.22 -10.49 8.11
CA ALA A 22 15.26 -10.31 9.21
C ALA A 22 14.23 -9.19 8.99
N HIS A 23 14.55 -8.19 8.17
CA HIS A 23 13.72 -7.00 7.96
C HIS A 23 13.74 -6.59 6.49
N THR A 24 12.61 -6.09 5.99
CA THR A 24 12.57 -5.45 4.66
C THR A 24 12.64 -3.96 4.82
N ASP A 25 13.71 -3.40 4.25
CA ASP A 25 14.00 -1.98 4.26
C ASP A 25 13.54 -1.35 2.95
N ILE A 26 12.75 -0.29 3.06
CA ILE A 26 12.29 0.47 1.90
C ILE A 26 13.22 1.68 1.77
N ILE A 27 13.96 1.73 0.66
CA ILE A 27 14.91 2.80 0.38
C ILE A 27 14.26 3.80 -0.55
N VAL A 28 14.15 5.04 -0.09
CA VAL A 28 13.69 6.18 -0.90
C VAL A 28 14.92 6.87 -1.50
N LYS A 29 14.94 7.08 -2.83
CA LYS A 29 16.05 7.73 -3.56
C LYS A 29 15.55 8.94 -4.33
N SER A 30 16.28 10.05 -4.32
CA SER A 30 15.96 11.28 -5.07
C SER A 30 16.84 11.42 -6.32
N ASN A 31 16.27 11.81 -7.46
CA ASN A 31 17.02 11.92 -8.71
C ASN A 31 18.07 13.03 -8.69
N GLY A 32 19.32 12.62 -8.92
CA GLY A 32 20.52 13.47 -8.96
C GLY A 32 21.67 12.80 -8.22
N TYR A 33 21.35 12.07 -7.16
CA TYR A 33 22.28 11.25 -6.38
C TYR A 33 21.58 9.92 -6.07
N ILE A 34 22.20 8.79 -6.37
CA ILE A 34 21.74 7.46 -5.94
C ILE A 34 22.04 7.30 -4.43
N VAL A 35 21.70 8.31 -3.64
CA VAL A 35 21.93 8.36 -2.21
C VAL A 35 20.59 8.04 -1.55
N PRO A 36 20.54 7.01 -0.69
CA PRO A 36 19.36 6.72 0.10
C PRO A 36 19.07 7.93 1.00
N ILE A 37 17.89 8.54 0.86
CA ILE A 37 17.48 9.67 1.72
C ILE A 37 16.77 9.20 2.98
N ALA A 38 16.22 7.98 2.95
CA ALA A 38 15.62 7.32 4.10
C ALA A 38 15.57 5.81 3.92
N GLU A 39 15.58 5.12 5.04
CA GLU A 39 15.44 3.68 5.18
C GLU A 39 14.25 3.41 6.08
N LEU A 40 13.20 2.77 5.53
CA LEU A 40 11.98 2.47 6.26
C LEU A 40 11.99 1.00 6.66
N ALA A 41 12.38 0.75 7.91
CA ALA A 41 12.35 -0.56 8.52
C ALA A 41 11.01 -0.74 9.27
N GLY A 42 10.29 -1.81 8.96
CA GLY A 42 9.02 -2.09 9.64
C GLY A 42 8.33 -3.38 9.20
N HIS A 43 8.66 -3.87 8.00
CA HIS A 43 8.16 -5.15 7.53
C HIS A 43 9.05 -6.31 7.99
N SER A 44 8.42 -7.38 8.45
CA SER A 44 9.09 -8.62 8.88
C SER A 44 9.26 -9.62 7.72
N GLY A 45 8.79 -9.27 6.52
CA GLY A 45 8.83 -10.11 5.33
C GLY A 45 8.89 -9.27 4.06
N PRO A 46 9.04 -9.91 2.89
CA PRO A 46 9.19 -9.20 1.63
C PRO A 46 8.01 -8.28 1.34
N VAL A 47 8.33 -7.07 0.88
CA VAL A 47 7.36 -6.08 0.40
C VAL A 47 7.03 -6.37 -1.06
N TRP A 48 5.75 -6.62 -1.34
CA TRP A 48 5.26 -6.97 -2.67
C TRP A 48 5.04 -5.75 -3.53
N GLN A 49 4.43 -4.71 -2.97
CA GLN A 49 4.08 -3.51 -3.71
C GLN A 49 4.22 -2.26 -2.85
N LEU A 50 4.57 -1.18 -3.54
CA LEU A 50 4.68 0.18 -3.03
C LEU A 50 3.81 1.09 -3.89
N SER A 51 3.14 2.06 -3.27
CA SER A 51 2.30 3.03 -3.98
C SER A 51 2.47 4.42 -3.38
N TRP A 52 2.67 5.41 -4.23
CA TRP A 52 2.75 6.82 -3.84
C TRP A 52 1.36 7.44 -3.84
N ALA A 53 1.09 8.29 -2.85
CA ALA A 53 -0.11 9.12 -2.87
C ALA A 53 0.06 10.32 -3.82
N HIS A 54 -1.04 11.03 -4.06
CA HIS A 54 -1.02 12.24 -4.86
C HIS A 54 -0.17 13.35 -4.19
N PRO A 55 0.57 14.16 -4.98
CA PRO A 55 1.43 15.24 -4.46
C PRO A 55 0.74 16.21 -3.51
N ASP A 56 -0.55 16.45 -3.70
CA ASP A 56 -1.32 17.42 -2.91
C ASP A 56 -1.47 17.01 -1.44
N PHE A 57 -1.37 15.71 -1.14
CA PHE A 57 -1.39 15.19 0.23
C PHE A 57 0.00 15.11 0.85
N GLY A 58 1.05 15.55 0.13
CA GLY A 58 2.43 15.51 0.57
C GLY A 58 3.15 14.20 0.22
N GLY A 59 4.26 13.93 0.91
CA GLY A 59 5.07 12.73 0.70
C GLY A 59 4.50 11.53 1.44
N LEU A 60 3.43 10.95 0.92
CA LEU A 60 2.83 9.72 1.46
C LEU A 60 3.17 8.51 0.59
N LEU A 61 3.58 7.43 1.24
CA LEU A 61 3.95 6.16 0.61
C LEU A 61 3.27 5.02 1.36
N ALA A 62 2.60 4.13 0.64
CA ALA A 62 2.04 2.90 1.19
C ALA A 62 2.90 1.70 0.80
N SER A 63 3.07 0.76 1.72
CA SER A 63 3.77 -0.49 1.51
C SER A 63 2.93 -1.69 1.93
N ALA A 64 2.90 -2.71 1.08
CA ALA A 64 2.21 -3.97 1.31
C ALA A 64 3.20 -5.13 1.39
N GLY A 65 3.12 -5.90 2.47
CA GLY A 65 4.08 -6.98 2.77
C GLY A 65 3.47 -8.38 2.85
N TYR A 66 4.35 -9.38 2.74
CA TYR A 66 4.03 -10.79 3.03
C TYR A 66 3.67 -11.02 4.51
N ASP A 67 4.13 -10.14 5.40
CA ASP A 67 3.85 -10.16 6.83
C ASP A 67 2.41 -9.76 7.19
N ARG A 68 1.54 -9.60 6.19
CA ARG A 68 0.11 -9.22 6.30
C ARG A 68 -0.10 -7.79 6.80
N ARG A 69 0.96 -6.99 6.77
CA ARG A 69 0.93 -5.59 7.21
C ARG A 69 0.79 -4.70 5.98
N VAL A 70 -0.03 -3.67 6.14
CA VAL A 70 -0.02 -2.50 5.27
C VAL A 70 0.47 -1.34 6.10
N ILE A 71 1.56 -0.72 5.67
CA ILE A 71 2.16 0.40 6.38
C ILE A 71 2.05 1.64 5.51
N VAL A 72 1.54 2.72 6.09
CA VAL A 72 1.54 4.05 5.48
C VAL A 72 2.64 4.89 6.11
N TRP A 73 3.51 5.40 5.27
CA TRP A 73 4.66 6.22 5.61
C TRP A 73 4.40 7.66 5.20
N SER A 74 4.72 8.60 6.10
CA SER A 74 4.63 10.03 5.84
C SER A 74 6.01 10.67 5.91
N ASP A 75 6.33 11.52 4.94
CA ASP A 75 7.48 12.41 4.95
C ASP A 75 7.11 13.74 5.63
N ALA A 76 7.51 13.88 6.90
CA ALA A 76 7.42 15.13 7.63
C ALA A 76 8.77 15.84 7.56
N THR A 77 8.93 16.78 6.62
CA THR A 77 10.12 17.64 6.48
C THR A 77 11.46 16.88 6.31
N GLY A 78 11.47 15.81 5.53
CA GLY A 78 12.68 14.99 5.29
C GLY A 78 12.92 13.90 6.33
N ARG A 79 12.00 13.74 7.29
CA ARG A 79 11.97 12.59 8.19
C ARG A 79 10.78 11.72 7.86
N TRP A 80 11.09 10.50 7.43
CA TRP A 80 10.09 9.49 7.19
C TRP A 80 9.67 8.82 8.50
N GLN A 81 8.36 8.73 8.71
CA GLN A 81 7.78 8.09 9.88
C GLN A 81 6.64 7.17 9.46
N LYS A 82 6.42 6.11 10.24
CA LYS A 82 5.23 5.26 10.14
C LYS A 82 4.04 6.07 10.65
N SER A 83 3.19 6.51 9.73
CA SER A 83 1.97 7.25 10.05
C SER A 83 0.88 6.30 10.55
N HIS A 84 0.74 5.16 9.88
CA HIS A 84 -0.30 4.19 10.19
C HIS A 84 0.15 2.78 9.83
N GLU A 85 -0.32 1.80 10.59
CA GLU A 85 -0.07 0.38 10.35
C GLU A 85 -1.38 -0.37 10.49
N TRP A 86 -1.73 -1.10 9.44
CA TRP A 86 -2.95 -1.88 9.38
C TRP A 86 -2.65 -3.37 9.27
N MET A 87 -3.29 -4.14 10.16
CA MET A 87 -3.14 -5.58 10.29
C MET A 87 -4.50 -6.30 10.22
N GLY A 88 -5.33 -5.95 9.25
CA GLY A 88 -6.64 -6.56 9.07
C GLY A 88 -6.64 -7.85 8.23
N HIS A 89 -5.58 -8.12 7.47
CA HIS A 89 -5.53 -9.25 6.54
C HIS A 89 -5.04 -10.56 7.19
N GLU A 90 -5.63 -11.67 6.77
CA GLU A 90 -5.26 -13.01 7.26
C GLU A 90 -4.16 -13.67 6.42
N ALA A 91 -3.94 -13.16 5.21
CA ALA A 91 -2.90 -13.61 4.28
C ALA A 91 -2.08 -12.45 3.70
N SER A 92 -1.06 -12.78 2.89
CA SER A 92 -0.14 -11.79 2.32
C SER A 92 -0.86 -10.74 1.49
N VAL A 93 -0.47 -9.48 1.68
CA VAL A 93 -1.02 -8.36 0.91
C VAL A 93 -0.23 -8.25 -0.38
N ASN A 94 -0.88 -8.56 -1.49
CA ASN A 94 -0.21 -8.66 -2.79
C ASN A 94 -0.19 -7.32 -3.51
N SER A 95 -1.18 -6.46 -3.25
CA SER A 95 -1.32 -5.19 -3.95
C SER A 95 -1.82 -4.06 -3.06
N VAL A 96 -1.34 -2.86 -3.34
CA VAL A 96 -1.76 -1.61 -2.69
C VAL A 96 -1.79 -0.48 -3.71
N SER A 97 -2.84 0.34 -3.69
CA SER A 97 -3.01 1.47 -4.59
C SER A 97 -3.75 2.62 -3.92
N PHE A 98 -3.19 3.82 -4.01
CA PHE A 98 -3.92 5.04 -3.66
C PHE A 98 -4.99 5.37 -4.71
N ALA A 99 -6.11 5.93 -4.24
CA ALA A 99 -7.16 6.50 -5.06
C ALA A 99 -6.74 7.87 -5.64
N PRO A 100 -7.40 8.33 -6.72
CA PRO A 100 -7.20 9.67 -7.24
C PRO A 100 -7.61 10.75 -6.23
N HIS A 101 -6.92 11.90 -6.27
CA HIS A 101 -7.08 12.97 -5.28
C HIS A 101 -8.48 13.58 -5.19
N GLU A 102 -9.26 13.50 -6.27
CA GLU A 102 -10.65 13.98 -6.33
C GLU A 102 -11.58 13.26 -5.34
N LEU A 103 -11.27 12.00 -5.01
CA LEU A 103 -12.04 11.18 -4.06
C LEU A 103 -11.53 11.32 -2.61
N GLY A 104 -10.45 12.07 -2.40
CA GLY A 104 -9.76 12.16 -1.11
C GLY A 104 -8.63 11.14 -0.95
N LEU A 105 -8.13 11.02 0.28
CA LEU A 105 -7.01 10.14 0.59
C LEU A 105 -7.52 8.75 0.97
N ILE A 106 -7.75 7.93 -0.05
CA ILE A 106 -8.21 6.54 0.08
C ILE A 106 -7.12 5.59 -0.42
N LEU A 107 -6.91 4.49 0.29
CA LEU A 107 -5.98 3.43 -0.03
C LEU A 107 -6.73 2.12 -0.19
N ALA A 108 -6.63 1.50 -1.37
CA ALA A 108 -7.14 0.16 -1.63
C ALA A 108 -6.02 -0.87 -1.46
N THR A 109 -6.33 -1.98 -0.82
CA THR A 109 -5.40 -3.07 -0.54
C THR A 109 -6.05 -4.40 -0.90
N ALA A 110 -5.30 -5.29 -1.52
CA ALA A 110 -5.79 -6.61 -1.93
C ALA A 110 -4.88 -7.70 -1.37
N SER A 111 -5.50 -8.68 -0.70
CA SER A 111 -4.80 -9.79 -0.08
C SER A 111 -5.20 -11.13 -0.69
N ALA A 112 -4.33 -12.13 -0.51
CA ALA A 112 -4.59 -13.51 -0.89
C ALA A 112 -5.72 -14.17 -0.06
N ASP A 113 -6.22 -13.52 0.99
CA ASP A 113 -7.35 -14.00 1.82
C ASP A 113 -8.73 -13.76 1.16
N CYS A 114 -8.74 -13.40 -0.14
CA CYS A 114 -9.94 -13.03 -0.91
C CYS A 114 -10.69 -11.82 -0.35
N SER A 115 -10.04 -11.00 0.48
CA SER A 115 -10.59 -9.75 0.99
C SER A 115 -9.88 -8.52 0.42
N ILE A 116 -10.60 -7.42 0.39
CA ILE A 116 -10.09 -6.11 0.01
C ILE A 116 -10.19 -5.21 1.24
N GLY A 117 -9.09 -4.55 1.58
CA GLY A 117 -9.07 -3.50 2.59
C GLY A 117 -9.18 -2.13 1.94
N ILE A 118 -10.02 -1.27 2.50
CA ILE A 118 -10.13 0.14 2.14
C ILE A 118 -9.73 0.92 3.39
N LEU A 119 -8.71 1.76 3.28
CA LEU A 119 -8.32 2.68 4.33
C LEU A 119 -8.59 4.09 3.84
N GLU A 120 -9.51 4.78 4.49
CA GLU A 120 -9.86 6.17 4.19
C GLU A 120 -9.30 7.07 5.28
N PHE A 121 -8.50 8.08 4.90
CA PHE A 121 -7.98 9.03 5.86
C PHE A 121 -8.99 10.17 6.06
N ASN A 122 -9.50 10.29 7.28
CA ASN A 122 -10.38 11.38 7.65
C ASN A 122 -9.55 12.58 8.12
N ALA A 123 -9.51 13.64 7.31
CA ALA A 123 -8.76 14.86 7.59
C ALA A 123 -9.26 15.61 8.85
N GLN A 124 -10.52 15.43 9.26
CA GLN A 124 -11.09 16.12 10.42
C GLN A 124 -10.65 15.48 11.74
N SER A 125 -10.59 14.15 11.79
CA SER A 125 -10.12 13.42 12.96
C SER A 125 -8.62 13.11 12.94
N ALA A 126 -7.97 13.32 11.79
CA ALA A 126 -6.60 12.88 11.53
C ALA A 126 -6.41 11.37 11.82
N GLN A 127 -7.44 10.57 11.57
CA GLN A 127 -7.43 9.12 11.78
C GLN A 127 -7.72 8.38 10.47
N TRP A 128 -7.13 7.20 10.34
CA TRP A 128 -7.47 6.26 9.28
C TRP A 128 -8.71 5.45 9.68
N VAL A 129 -9.70 5.44 8.80
CA VAL A 129 -10.88 4.59 8.90
C VAL A 129 -10.61 3.33 8.09
N GLU A 130 -10.54 2.21 8.78
CA GLU A 130 -10.24 0.92 8.20
C GLU A 130 -11.54 0.17 7.91
N SER A 131 -11.70 -0.28 6.67
CA SER A 131 -12.84 -1.10 6.24
C SER A 131 -12.33 -2.34 5.53
N LYS A 132 -12.75 -3.52 6.01
CA LYS A 132 -12.43 -4.80 5.36
C LYS A 132 -13.67 -5.34 4.66
N ILE A 133 -13.56 -5.52 3.35
CA ILE A 133 -14.59 -6.18 2.54
C ILE A 133 -14.18 -7.64 2.39
N LEU A 134 -14.93 -8.52 3.06
CA LEU A 134 -14.73 -9.96 2.98
C LEU A 134 -15.30 -10.52 1.66
N LYS A 135 -14.66 -11.56 1.13
CA LYS A 135 -15.14 -12.34 -0.03
C LYS A 135 -15.35 -11.55 -1.33
N ALA A 136 -14.60 -10.46 -1.54
CA ALA A 136 -14.69 -9.66 -2.77
C ALA A 136 -14.43 -10.48 -4.05
N HIS A 137 -13.64 -11.55 -3.96
CA HIS A 137 -13.31 -12.45 -5.08
C HIS A 137 -14.10 -13.77 -5.10
N GLU A 138 -15.04 -14.01 -4.17
CA GLU A 138 -15.88 -15.23 -4.18
C GLU A 138 -17.07 -15.11 -5.18
N GLN A 139 -17.29 -13.93 -5.75
CA GLN A 139 -18.48 -13.59 -6.54
C GLN A 139 -18.30 -13.73 -8.06
N VAL A 140 -17.66 -14.82 -8.52
CA VAL A 140 -17.65 -15.18 -9.96
C VAL A 140 -18.28 -16.56 -10.21
N ARG A 141 -18.87 -17.21 -9.19
CA ARG A 141 -19.39 -18.59 -9.35
C ARG A 141 -20.91 -18.79 -9.30
N LEU A 142 -21.75 -17.76 -9.24
CA LEU A 142 -23.21 -17.97 -9.18
C LEU A 142 -23.99 -16.95 -10.04
N PHE A 143 -23.86 -17.05 -11.35
CA PHE A 143 -24.93 -16.66 -12.27
C PHE A 143 -25.05 -17.70 -13.39
N THR A 144 -25.21 -18.97 -13.02
CA THR A 144 -25.82 -19.93 -13.94
C THR A 144 -27.33 -19.72 -13.83
N PHE A 145 -27.88 -18.83 -14.66
CA PHE A 145 -29.33 -18.76 -14.83
C PHE A 145 -29.80 -20.13 -15.37
N PRO A 146 -30.79 -20.80 -14.74
CA PRO A 146 -31.41 -21.94 -15.38
C PRO A 146 -32.15 -21.43 -16.63
N ILE A 147 -31.61 -21.72 -17.81
CA ILE A 147 -32.34 -21.60 -19.06
C ILE A 147 -33.55 -22.53 -18.94
N THR A 148 -34.70 -21.92 -18.69
CA THR A 148 -35.98 -22.60 -18.80
C THR A 148 -36.32 -22.58 -20.28
N LEU A 149 -36.02 -23.68 -20.98
CA LEU A 149 -36.51 -23.94 -22.33
C LEU A 149 -38.02 -24.17 -22.22
N TRP A 150 -38.79 -23.36 -22.95
CA TRP A 150 -40.16 -23.68 -23.35
C TRP A 150 -40.13 -24.58 -24.57
#